data_AF-A0A671NED0-F1
#
_entry.id   AF-A0A671NED0-F1
#
_cell.length_a   1.000
_cell.length_b   1.000
_cell.length_c   1.000
_cell.angle_alpha   90.00
_cell.angle_beta   90.00
_cell.angle_gamma   90.00
#
_symmetry.space_group_name_H-M   'P 1'
#
loop_
_entity.id
_entity.type
_entity.pdbx_description
1 polymer ?
#
loop_
_entity_poly.entity_id
_entity_poly.type
_entity_poly.pdbx_seq_one_letter_code
_entity_poly.pdbx_strand_id
1 'polypeptide(L)'
;MAATLANGGFCPITGERVLNPEAVQNTLSLMHSCGMYDFSGQFAFHVGLPAKSGVSGGILLVVPNVMGIMCWSPPLDKLGNSVRGIQFCTDLVQLCNFHNYDNLRHFAKKLDPRREGGDQRVSNLEPLDYTSLQKELALTDKLWKKVCPAETDEDSSTTVVYRMESVAERN
;
A
#
# COMPACT_ATOMS: atom_id res chain seq x y z
N MET A 1 -8.13 -6.58 -17.80
CA MET A 1 -8.64 -7.24 -16.58
C MET A 1 -7.94 -6.77 -15.32
N ALA A 2 -6.63 -6.97 -15.16
CA ALA A 2 -5.91 -6.51 -13.95
C ALA A 2 -6.14 -5.02 -13.65
N ALA A 3 -6.07 -4.16 -14.67
CA ALA A 3 -6.32 -2.72 -14.51
C ALA A 3 -7.77 -2.39 -14.13
N THR A 4 -8.74 -3.24 -14.48
CA THR A 4 -10.14 -3.11 -14.04
C THR A 4 -10.26 -3.32 -12.53
N LEU A 5 -9.48 -4.26 -11.97
CA LEU A 5 -9.40 -4.45 -10.52
C LEU A 5 -8.66 -3.29 -9.85
N ALA A 6 -7.56 -2.80 -10.46
CA ALA A 6 -6.86 -1.62 -9.97
C ALA A 6 -7.76 -0.37 -9.91
N ASN A 7 -8.69 -0.26 -10.87
CA ASN A 7 -9.64 0.84 -11.01
C ASN A 7 -10.99 0.58 -10.30
N GLY A 8 -10.98 -0.19 -9.21
CA GLY A 8 -12.15 -0.38 -8.34
C GLY A 8 -13.34 -1.10 -8.99
N GLY A 9 -13.12 -1.86 -10.06
CA GLY A 9 -14.18 -2.59 -10.78
C GLY A 9 -14.75 -1.86 -11.99
N PHE A 10 -14.26 -0.64 -12.28
CA PHE A 10 -14.58 0.08 -13.51
C PHE A 10 -13.59 -0.27 -14.61
N CYS A 11 -14.08 -0.62 -15.79
CA CYS A 11 -13.23 -0.91 -16.93
C CYS A 11 -12.51 0.38 -17.38
N PRO A 12 -11.16 0.41 -17.41
CA PRO A 12 -10.44 1.65 -17.69
C PRO A 12 -10.59 2.15 -19.14
N ILE A 13 -10.96 1.27 -20.07
CA ILE A 13 -11.14 1.63 -21.49
C ILE A 13 -12.59 1.95 -21.86
N THR A 14 -13.58 1.42 -21.13
CA THR A 14 -15.00 1.68 -21.41
C THR A 14 -15.66 2.60 -20.39
N GLY A 15 -15.11 2.74 -19.18
CA GLY A 15 -15.71 3.49 -18.07
C GLY A 15 -16.86 2.77 -17.39
N GLU A 16 -17.22 1.56 -17.84
CA GLU A 16 -18.36 0.82 -17.30
C GLU A 16 -18.02 0.12 -15.98
N ARG A 17 -18.98 0.08 -15.06
CA ARG A 17 -18.88 -0.71 -13.84
C ARG A 17 -19.10 -2.19 -14.17
N VAL A 18 -18.03 -2.96 -14.16
CA VAL A 18 -18.07 -4.42 -14.43
C VAL A 18 -18.22 -5.20 -13.12
N LEU A 19 -17.63 -4.70 -12.03
CA LEU A 19 -17.60 -5.38 -10.73
C LEU A 19 -18.03 -4.44 -9.60
N ASN A 20 -18.54 -5.00 -8.51
CA ASN A 20 -18.79 -4.25 -7.28
C ASN A 20 -17.44 -3.90 -6.60
N PRO A 21 -17.17 -2.64 -6.22
CA PRO A 21 -15.91 -2.28 -5.54
C PRO A 21 -15.61 -3.09 -4.29
N GLU A 22 -16.63 -3.49 -3.51
CA GLU A 22 -16.46 -4.37 -2.35
C GLU A 22 -15.90 -5.75 -2.73
N ALA A 23 -16.43 -6.36 -3.80
CA ALA A 23 -15.92 -7.62 -4.32
C ALA A 23 -14.48 -7.48 -4.81
N VAL A 24 -14.15 -6.33 -5.42
CA VAL A 24 -12.78 -6.02 -5.86
C VAL A 24 -11.84 -5.91 -4.67
N GLN A 25 -12.22 -5.18 -3.62
CA GLN A 25 -11.42 -5.05 -2.39
C GLN A 25 -11.17 -6.42 -1.75
N ASN A 26 -12.21 -7.24 -1.59
CA ASN A 26 -12.08 -8.59 -1.04
C ASN A 26 -11.16 -9.47 -1.90
N THR A 27 -11.30 -9.38 -3.23
CA THR A 27 -10.46 -10.12 -4.17
C THR A 27 -9.00 -9.69 -4.06
N LEU A 28 -8.71 -8.39 -4.01
CA LEU A 28 -7.34 -7.89 -3.89
C LEU A 28 -6.69 -8.28 -2.56
N SER A 29 -7.46 -8.26 -1.46
CA SER A 29 -6.98 -8.74 -0.15
C SER A 29 -6.60 -10.23 -0.19
N LEU A 30 -7.43 -11.07 -0.83
CA LEU A 30 -7.13 -12.50 -0.98
C LEU A 30 -5.99 -12.77 -1.97
N MET A 31 -5.88 -11.98 -3.04
CA MET A 31 -4.74 -12.06 -3.95
C MET A 31 -3.44 -11.68 -3.26
N HIS A 32 -3.47 -10.75 -2.31
CA HIS A 32 -2.31 -10.38 -1.53
C HIS A 32 -1.85 -11.52 -0.61
N SER A 33 -2.77 -12.18 0.12
CA SER A 33 -2.41 -13.21 1.08
C SER A 33 -2.26 -14.63 0.50
N CYS A 34 -3.00 -14.97 -0.56
CA CYS A 34 -3.14 -16.33 -1.08
C CYS A 34 -2.87 -16.44 -2.61
N GLY A 35 -2.29 -15.41 -3.22
CA GLY A 35 -2.18 -15.28 -4.67
C GLY A 35 -1.17 -16.18 -5.39
N MET A 36 -0.05 -16.49 -4.73
CA MET A 36 1.17 -17.02 -5.34
C MET A 36 1.53 -18.44 -4.82
N TYR A 37 0.52 -19.30 -4.62
CA TYR A 37 0.69 -20.65 -4.03
C TYR A 37 1.39 -20.56 -2.66
N ASP A 38 2.27 -21.51 -2.33
CA ASP A 38 3.04 -21.51 -1.07
C ASP A 38 4.00 -20.31 -0.98
N PHE A 39 4.27 -19.62 -2.10
CA PHE A 39 5.06 -18.40 -2.13
C PHE A 39 4.28 -17.14 -1.73
N SER A 40 2.96 -17.23 -1.48
CA SER A 40 2.10 -16.05 -1.22
C SER A 40 2.59 -15.20 -0.06
N GLY A 41 2.97 -15.81 1.07
CA GLY A 41 3.46 -15.06 2.23
C GLY A 41 4.76 -14.32 1.96
N GLN A 42 5.72 -14.97 1.29
CA GLN A 42 7.01 -14.34 0.93
C GLN A 42 6.81 -13.26 -0.13
N PHE A 43 5.92 -13.47 -1.09
CA PHE A 43 5.58 -12.47 -2.11
C PHE A 43 4.91 -11.25 -1.48
N ALA A 44 3.95 -11.44 -0.58
CA ALA A 44 3.29 -10.36 0.16
C ALA A 44 4.28 -9.57 1.02
N PHE A 45 5.29 -10.23 1.57
CA PHE A 45 6.31 -9.58 2.40
C PHE A 45 7.36 -8.81 1.59
N HIS A 46 7.86 -9.38 0.48
CA HIS A 46 8.95 -8.79 -0.30
C HIS A 46 8.47 -7.87 -1.42
N VAL A 47 7.39 -8.23 -2.11
CA VAL A 47 6.82 -7.46 -3.23
C VAL A 47 5.65 -6.60 -2.77
N GLY A 48 4.82 -7.11 -1.88
CA GLY A 48 3.75 -6.32 -1.26
C GLY A 48 2.57 -6.03 -2.17
N LEU A 49 2.53 -6.55 -3.39
CA LEU A 49 1.46 -6.28 -4.36
C LEU A 49 0.47 -7.45 -4.44
N PRO A 50 -0.84 -7.19 -4.65
CA PRO A 50 -1.79 -8.25 -4.98
C PRO A 50 -1.43 -8.91 -6.32
N ALA A 51 -1.27 -10.24 -6.31
CA ALA A 51 -0.96 -11.00 -7.52
C ALA A 51 -1.70 -12.34 -7.56
N LYS A 52 -1.77 -12.95 -8.74
CA LYS A 52 -2.17 -14.36 -8.88
C LYS A 52 -1.31 -15.04 -9.93
N SER A 53 -0.69 -16.14 -9.54
CA SER A 53 0.08 -17.00 -10.46
C SER A 53 -0.79 -18.10 -11.07
N GLY A 54 -0.47 -18.50 -12.30
CA GLY A 54 -1.06 -19.65 -12.98
C GLY A 54 0.01 -20.56 -13.60
N VAL A 55 -0.25 -21.87 -13.60
CA VAL A 55 0.65 -22.92 -14.13
C VAL A 55 0.99 -22.79 -15.61
N SER A 56 0.28 -21.93 -16.35
CA SER A 56 0.64 -21.57 -17.73
C SER A 56 1.86 -20.63 -17.81
N GLY A 57 2.42 -20.24 -16.66
CA GLY A 57 3.50 -19.25 -16.56
C GLY A 57 2.99 -17.80 -16.54
N GLY A 58 1.69 -17.59 -16.38
CA GLY A 58 1.09 -16.26 -16.27
C GLY A 58 1.08 -15.76 -14.82
N ILE A 59 1.41 -14.49 -14.62
CA ILE A 59 1.22 -13.79 -13.33
C ILE A 59 0.39 -12.54 -13.60
N LEU A 60 -0.79 -12.48 -13.00
CA LEU A 60 -1.64 -11.31 -12.97
C LEU A 60 -1.27 -10.47 -11.75
N LEU A 61 -0.77 -9.25 -11.96
CA LEU A 61 -0.32 -8.35 -10.91
C LEU A 61 -1.17 -7.08 -10.91
N VAL A 62 -1.55 -6.60 -9.73
CA VAL A 62 -2.37 -5.40 -9.58
C VAL A 62 -1.64 -4.39 -8.70
N VAL A 63 -1.53 -3.14 -9.17
CA VAL A 63 -1.13 -1.99 -8.36
C VAL A 63 -2.38 -1.13 -8.16
N PRO A 64 -3.06 -1.25 -7.00
CA PRO A 64 -4.34 -0.57 -6.76
C PRO A 64 -4.25 0.94 -7.03
N ASN A 65 -5.26 1.49 -7.70
CA ASN A 65 -5.35 2.90 -8.08
C ASN A 65 -4.24 3.42 -9.02
N VAL A 66 -3.40 2.54 -9.59
CA VAL A 66 -2.32 2.94 -10.50
C VAL A 66 -2.43 2.18 -11.82
N MET A 67 -2.27 0.85 -11.80
CA MET A 67 -2.22 0.04 -13.02
C MET A 67 -2.45 -1.44 -12.74
N GLY A 68 -2.72 -2.21 -13.80
CA GLY A 68 -2.67 -3.66 -13.74
C GLY A 68 -1.73 -4.21 -14.79
N ILE A 69 -0.97 -5.23 -14.43
CA ILE A 69 0.09 -5.83 -15.24
C ILE A 69 -0.19 -7.32 -15.43
N MET A 70 0.19 -7.85 -16.58
CA MET A 70 0.22 -9.29 -16.86
C MET A 70 1.63 -9.65 -17.32
N CYS A 71 2.28 -10.54 -16.57
CA CYS A 71 3.54 -11.15 -16.99
C CYS A 71 3.26 -12.55 -17.51
N TRP A 72 3.94 -12.95 -18.58
CA TRP A 72 3.83 -14.32 -19.10
C TRP A 72 5.21 -14.87 -19.44
N SER A 73 5.56 -15.97 -18.80
CA SER A 73 6.80 -16.72 -19.03
C SER A 73 6.56 -18.18 -18.65
N PRO A 74 6.44 -19.11 -19.62
CA PRO A 74 6.12 -20.51 -19.36
C PRO A 74 7.00 -21.26 -18.36
N PRO A 75 8.33 -21.02 -18.26
CA PRO A 75 9.17 -21.67 -17.25
C PRO A 75 8.74 -21.37 -15.82
N LEU A 76 8.48 -22.43 -15.06
CA LEU A 76 8.06 -22.36 -13.65
C LEU A 76 9.19 -22.71 -12.69
N ASP A 77 9.12 -22.17 -11.48
CA ASP A 77 9.92 -22.58 -10.35
C ASP A 77 9.38 -23.87 -9.71
N LYS A 78 10.01 -24.30 -8.62
CA LYS A 78 9.60 -25.50 -7.86
C LYS A 78 8.23 -25.36 -7.17
N LEU A 79 7.75 -24.13 -7.00
CA LEU A 79 6.47 -23.81 -6.34
C LEU A 79 5.34 -23.58 -7.36
N GLY A 80 5.61 -23.74 -8.66
CA GLY A 80 4.64 -23.58 -9.73
C GLY A 80 4.42 -22.13 -10.18
N ASN A 81 5.30 -21.21 -9.80
CA ASN A 81 5.25 -19.81 -10.21
C ASN A 81 6.17 -19.52 -11.38
N SER A 82 5.82 -18.53 -12.21
CA SER A 82 6.69 -18.11 -13.32
C SER A 82 8.00 -17.50 -12.80
N VAL A 83 9.14 -18.08 -13.19
CA VAL A 83 10.48 -17.64 -12.73
C VAL A 83 10.74 -16.19 -13.11
N ARG A 84 10.57 -15.85 -14.40
CA ARG A 84 10.81 -14.49 -14.90
C ARG A 84 9.73 -13.53 -14.44
N GLY A 85 8.51 -14.02 -14.23
CA GLY A 85 7.41 -13.22 -13.73
C GLY A 85 7.66 -12.74 -12.30
N ILE A 86 8.12 -13.63 -11.40
CA ILE A 86 8.51 -13.25 -10.04
C ILE A 86 9.68 -12.26 -10.09
N GLN A 87 10.72 -12.56 -10.87
CA GLN A 87 11.89 -11.69 -11.00
C GLN A 87 11.50 -10.27 -11.40
N PHE A 88 10.65 -10.14 -12.42
CA PHE A 88 10.12 -8.85 -12.86
C PHE A 88 9.38 -8.12 -11.73
N CYS A 89 8.52 -8.81 -10.97
CA CYS A 89 7.77 -8.21 -9.87
C CYS A 89 8.70 -7.68 -8.77
N THR A 90 9.76 -8.43 -8.45
CA THR A 90 10.77 -8.03 -7.47
C THR A 90 11.57 -6.82 -7.96
N ASP A 91 12.03 -6.83 -9.20
CA ASP A 91 12.79 -5.72 -9.78
C ASP A 91 11.93 -4.44 -9.86
N LEU A 92 10.64 -4.59 -10.16
CA LEU A 92 9.69 -3.48 -10.22
C LEU A 92 9.59 -2.72 -8.89
N VAL A 93 9.47 -3.42 -7.75
CA VAL A 93 9.33 -2.77 -6.44
C VAL A 93 10.66 -2.29 -5.84
N GLN A 94 11.79 -2.80 -6.37
CA GLN A 94 13.11 -2.28 -6.06
C GLN A 94 13.34 -0.95 -6.77
N LEU A 95 12.85 -0.81 -8.01
CA LEU A 95 12.96 0.41 -8.79
C LEU A 95 11.91 1.47 -8.42
N CYS A 96 10.66 1.05 -8.16
CA CYS A 96 9.51 1.93 -7.96
C CYS A 96 8.90 1.79 -6.57
N ASN A 97 8.31 2.86 -6.04
CA ASN A 97 7.66 2.88 -4.71
C ASN A 97 6.23 2.28 -4.72
N PHE A 98 6.08 1.10 -5.33
CA PHE A 98 4.79 0.42 -5.47
C PHE A 98 4.48 -0.60 -4.39
N HIS A 99 5.43 -0.94 -3.52
CA HIS A 99 5.14 -1.84 -2.40
C HIS A 99 4.00 -1.25 -1.54
N ASN A 100 3.00 -2.05 -1.20
CA ASN A 100 1.77 -1.54 -0.55
C ASN A 100 2.03 -0.85 0.80
N TYR A 101 3.14 -1.22 1.45
CA TYR A 101 3.63 -0.61 2.70
C TYR A 101 4.82 0.35 2.50
N ASP A 102 5.09 0.82 1.27
CA ASP A 102 6.14 1.83 1.00
C ASP A 102 5.67 3.26 1.35
N ASN A 103 6.63 4.17 1.51
CA ASN A 103 6.34 5.57 1.85
C ASN A 103 6.15 6.42 0.59
N LEU A 104 5.13 7.29 0.55
CA LEU A 104 4.86 8.18 -0.58
C LEU A 104 5.62 9.51 -0.52
N ARG A 105 6.08 9.94 0.66
CA ARG A 105 6.75 11.23 0.89
C ARG A 105 8.26 11.10 1.05
N HIS A 106 8.69 10.10 1.81
CA HIS A 106 10.09 9.87 2.19
C HIS A 106 10.55 8.48 1.74
N PHE A 107 10.57 8.24 0.42
CA PHE A 107 11.08 6.99 -0.14
C PHE A 107 12.57 7.10 -0.50
N ALA A 108 13.31 6.02 -0.25
CA ALA A 108 14.74 5.94 -0.53
C ALA A 108 14.98 5.67 -2.02
N LYS A 109 15.54 6.62 -2.79
CA LYS A 109 16.06 6.50 -4.18
C LYS A 109 15.16 5.80 -5.24
N LYS A 110 13.95 5.37 -4.89
CA LYS A 110 12.97 4.74 -5.79
C LYS A 110 12.28 5.79 -6.64
N LEU A 111 11.69 5.35 -7.75
CA LEU A 111 10.89 6.20 -8.62
C LEU A 111 9.42 6.17 -8.20
N ASP A 112 8.76 7.33 -8.25
CA ASP A 112 7.30 7.42 -8.16
C ASP A 112 6.72 7.96 -9.48
N PRO A 113 6.22 7.07 -10.37
CA PRO A 113 5.63 7.48 -11.64
C PRO A 113 4.32 8.27 -11.52
N ARG A 114 3.72 8.38 -10.33
CA ARG A 114 2.53 9.20 -10.10
C ARG A 114 2.84 10.70 -10.07
N ARG A 115 4.10 11.08 -9.88
CA ARG A 115 4.54 12.47 -9.89
C ARG A 115 4.97 12.84 -11.32
N GLU A 116 4.35 13.87 -11.89
CA GLU A 116 4.70 14.38 -13.21
C GLU A 116 6.16 14.86 -13.25
N GLY A 117 6.89 14.46 -14.30
CA GLY A 117 8.08 15.14 -14.83
C GLY A 117 9.25 15.39 -13.87
N GLY A 118 10.17 14.42 -13.70
CA GLY A 118 11.59 14.64 -13.36
C GLY A 118 11.94 15.37 -12.05
N ASP A 119 10.96 15.93 -11.34
CA ASP A 119 11.15 16.91 -10.29
C ASP A 119 11.18 16.29 -8.89
N GLN A 120 11.78 15.10 -8.77
CA GLN A 120 12.04 14.48 -7.47
C GLN A 120 13.13 15.22 -6.69
N ARG A 121 13.85 16.16 -7.31
CA ARG A 121 14.99 16.87 -6.71
C ARG A 121 14.66 18.25 -6.13
N VAL A 122 13.57 18.92 -6.51
CA VAL A 122 13.33 20.33 -6.10
C VAL A 122 12.25 20.50 -5.02
N SER A 123 11.44 19.50 -4.69
CA SER A 123 10.37 19.66 -3.68
C SER A 123 10.80 19.52 -2.21
N ASN A 124 12.08 19.71 -1.87
CA ASN A 124 12.60 19.57 -0.49
C ASN A 124 12.85 20.93 0.22
N LEU A 125 12.32 22.04 -0.28
CA LEU A 125 12.62 23.39 0.24
C LEU A 125 11.43 24.15 0.83
N GLU A 126 10.29 23.51 1.10
CA GLU A 126 9.22 24.12 1.90
C GLU A 126 9.16 23.43 3.27
N PRO A 127 9.48 24.14 4.38
CA PRO A 127 9.34 23.59 5.72
C PRO A 127 7.87 23.22 5.97
N LEU A 128 7.63 22.00 6.43
CA LEU A 128 6.31 21.52 6.85
C LEU A 128 5.69 22.52 7.85
N ASP A 129 4.67 23.25 7.42
CA ASP A 129 3.89 24.11 8.29
C ASP A 129 2.99 23.27 9.20
N TYR A 130 3.54 22.95 10.39
CA TYR A 130 2.84 22.26 11.47
C TYR A 130 1.48 22.88 11.81
N THR A 131 1.29 24.19 11.56
CA THR A 131 0.05 24.88 11.91
C THR A 131 -1.11 24.53 10.97
N SER A 132 -0.81 24.22 9.71
CA SER A 132 -1.80 23.79 8.71
C SER A 132 -2.27 22.35 8.96
N LEU A 133 -1.38 21.44 9.36
CA LEU A 133 -1.74 20.06 9.75
C LEU A 133 -2.63 20.00 11.00
N GLN A 134 -2.38 20.87 11.98
CA GLN A 134 -3.21 20.96 13.18
C GLN A 134 -4.65 21.40 12.88
N LYS A 135 -4.88 22.16 11.81
CA LYS A 135 -6.21 22.61 11.39
C LYS A 135 -7.00 21.52 10.66
N GLU A 136 -6.33 20.67 9.87
CA GLU A 136 -7.00 19.56 9.16
C GLU A 136 -7.39 18.40 10.09
N LEU A 137 -6.55 18.11 11.10
CA LEU A 137 -6.83 17.10 12.13
C LEU A 137 -7.81 17.58 13.22
N ALA A 138 -8.20 18.86 13.20
CA ALA A 138 -9.22 19.41 14.08
C ALA A 138 -10.63 19.01 13.60
N LEU A 139 -10.89 17.70 13.52
CA LEU A 139 -12.22 17.18 13.75
C LEU A 139 -12.58 17.51 15.20
N THR A 140 -13.35 18.58 15.33
CA THR A 140 -14.29 18.92 16.41
C THR A 140 -14.21 18.10 17.70
N ASP A 141 -13.86 18.81 18.78
CA ASP A 141 -13.77 18.40 20.19
C ASP A 141 -12.69 17.38 20.57
N LYS A 142 -11.74 17.84 21.40
CA LYS A 142 -10.67 17.03 22.00
C LYS A 142 -11.24 15.93 22.90
N LEU A 143 -11.55 14.77 22.31
CA LEU A 143 -11.90 13.53 23.01
C LEU A 143 -10.71 12.88 23.72
N TRP A 144 -9.49 13.24 23.31
CA TRP A 144 -8.26 12.59 23.73
C TRP A 144 -7.33 13.58 24.41
N LYS A 145 -7.00 13.30 25.67
CA LYS A 145 -6.04 14.08 26.44
C LYS A 145 -4.74 13.28 26.56
N LYS A 146 -3.62 13.95 26.29
CA LYS A 146 -2.28 13.39 26.50
C LYS A 146 -2.07 13.22 28.01
N VAL A 147 -1.80 12.01 28.45
CA VAL A 147 -1.47 11.74 29.85
C VAL A 147 0.05 11.63 29.94
N CYS A 148 0.67 12.46 30.80
CA CYS A 148 2.08 12.28 31.11
C CYS A 148 2.22 11.00 31.96
N PRO A 149 3.13 10.07 31.62
CA PRO A 149 3.44 8.95 32.49
C PRO A 149 3.86 9.51 33.85
N ALA A 150 3.17 9.12 34.93
CA ALA A 150 3.66 9.39 36.26
C ALA A 150 4.97 8.63 36.45
N GLU A 151 5.95 9.30 37.04
CA GLU A 151 7.31 8.84 37.30
C GLU A 151 7.35 7.38 37.76
N THR A 152 7.78 6.47 36.88
CA THR A 152 8.70 5.37 37.19
C THR A 152 9.20 4.67 35.92
N ASP A 153 10.52 4.56 35.88
CA ASP A 153 11.42 3.75 35.05
C ASP A 153 11.61 4.04 33.56
N GLU A 154 12.91 4.18 33.25
CA GLU A 154 13.57 4.43 31.98
C GLU A 154 13.23 3.36 30.95
N ASP A 155 12.36 3.69 30.00
CA ASP A 155 12.38 3.02 28.70
C ASP A 155 12.34 4.07 27.58
N SER A 156 13.41 4.04 26.77
CA SER A 156 13.78 4.97 25.69
C SER A 156 12.83 4.99 24.48
N SER A 157 11.56 4.61 24.65
CA SER A 157 10.53 4.74 23.63
C SER A 157 9.74 6.02 23.87
N THR A 158 9.66 6.90 22.86
CA THR A 158 8.76 8.06 22.83
C THR A 158 7.30 7.61 22.70
N THR A 159 6.83 6.83 23.68
CA THR A 159 5.47 6.32 23.72
C THR A 159 4.60 7.40 24.34
N VAL A 160 3.81 8.06 23.50
CA VAL A 160 2.85 9.08 23.95
C VAL A 160 1.52 8.37 24.22
N VAL A 161 1.13 8.28 25.49
CA VAL A 161 -0.14 7.67 25.91
C VAL A 161 -1.25 8.71 25.87
N TYR A 162 -2.31 8.42 25.11
CA TYR A 162 -3.53 9.21 25.07
C TYR A 162 -4.65 8.46 25.79
N ARG A 163 -5.39 9.15 26.66
CA ARG A 163 -6.56 8.60 27.33
C ARG A 163 -7.82 9.23 26.73
N MET A 164 -8.80 8.39 26.40
CA MET A 164 -10.14 8.83 26.00
C MET A 164 -10.93 9.20 27.26
N GLU A 165 -11.49 10.40 27.30
CA GLU A 165 -12.47 10.73 28.34
C GLU A 165 -13.84 10.19 27.94
N SER A 166 -14.52 9.52 28.87
CA SER A 166 -15.87 9.03 28.64
C SER A 166 -16.86 10.19 28.69
N VAL A 167 -17.86 10.17 27.83
CA VAL A 167 -18.88 11.23 27.68
C VAL A 167 -19.77 11.41 28.93
N ALA A 168 -19.60 10.59 29.98
CA ALA A 168 -20.46 10.56 31.16
C ALA A 168 -20.10 11.56 32.28
N GLU A 169 -18.96 12.25 32.24
CA GLU A 169 -18.53 13.18 33.32
C GLU A 169 -18.90 14.65 33.07
N ARG A 170 -19.80 14.92 32.12
CA ARG A 170 -20.39 16.26 31.94
C ARG A 170 -21.75 16.33 32.67
N ASN A 171 -21.72 16.54 33.98
CA ASN A 171 -22.81 17.11 34.78
C ASN A 171 -22.24 17.92 35.93
#